data_AF-W4UZP0-F1
#
_entry.id   AF-W4UZP0-F1
#
_cell.length_a   1.000
_cell.length_b   1.000
_cell.length_c   1.000
_cell.angle_alpha   90.00
_cell.angle_beta   90.00
_cell.angle_gamma   90.00
#
_symmetry.space_group_name_H-M   'P 1'
#
loop_
_entity.id
_entity.type
_entity.pdbx_description
1 polymer ?
#
loop_
_entity_poly.entity_id
_entity_poly.type
_entity_poly.pdbx_seq_one_letter_code
_entity_poly.pdbx_strand_id
1 'polypeptide(L)'
;MEEYRSLYSFTLEETYPSDYLVANYFCSKSPYSIFTRKKICTKPTPEGRITLMGKELKIRQNGEVTKTVIEDDKEYDRVLKDYFDLTVND
;
A
#
# COMPACT_ATOMS: atom_id res chain seq x y z
N MET A 1 -6.38 25.39 2.41
CA MET A 1 -4.94 25.51 2.70
C MET A 1 -4.35 24.11 2.65
N GLU A 2 -3.25 23.91 1.95
CA GLU A 2 -2.56 22.61 1.91
C GLU A 2 -1.89 22.37 3.27
N GLU A 3 -2.26 21.29 3.95
CA GLU A 3 -1.76 20.94 5.28
C GLU A 3 -0.46 20.13 5.13
N TYR A 4 0.64 20.65 5.68
CA TYR A 4 1.90 19.91 5.74
C TYR A 4 1.78 18.70 6.66
N ARG A 5 2.27 17.55 6.21
CA ARG A 5 2.31 16.32 6.99
C ARG A 5 3.67 15.66 6.88
N SER A 6 4.30 15.41 8.02
CA SER A 6 5.53 14.61 8.10
C SER A 6 5.22 13.16 7.73
N LEU A 7 5.97 12.61 6.75
CA LEU A 7 5.80 11.22 6.31
C LEU A 7 6.82 10.28 6.96
N TYR A 8 8.10 10.64 6.94
CA TYR A 8 9.19 9.87 7.49
C TYR A 8 10.39 10.77 7.82
N SER A 9 11.34 10.21 8.58
CA SER A 9 12.64 10.82 8.92
C SER A 9 13.76 9.88 8.51
N PHE A 10 14.86 10.42 7.99
CA PHE A 10 16.03 9.65 7.55
C PHE A 10 17.31 10.43 7.82
N THR A 11 18.46 9.72 7.84
CA THR A 11 19.80 10.31 7.87
C THR A 11 20.44 10.20 6.47
N LEU A 12 21.56 10.90 6.26
CA LEU A 12 22.33 10.82 5.00
C LEU A 12 23.41 9.74 5.04
N GLU A 13 23.37 8.85 6.03
CA GLU A 13 24.33 7.76 6.15
C GLU A 13 24.10 6.73 5.05
N GLU A 14 25.20 6.21 4.51
CA GLU A 14 25.14 5.17 3.48
C GLU A 14 24.56 3.88 4.07
N THR A 15 23.65 3.25 3.33
CA THR A 15 23.01 1.98 3.70
C THR A 15 23.45 0.91 2.71
N TYR A 16 23.92 -0.23 3.22
CA TYR A 16 24.42 -1.31 2.38
C TYR A 16 23.32 -2.31 2.02
N PRO A 17 23.49 -3.11 0.95
CA PRO A 17 22.53 -4.16 0.57
C PRO A 17 22.12 -5.10 1.72
N SER A 18 23.05 -5.44 2.62
CA SER A 18 22.79 -6.29 3.79
C SER A 18 21.80 -5.66 4.78
N ASP A 19 21.83 -4.35 4.94
CA ASP A 19 20.97 -3.63 5.90
C ASP A 19 19.51 -3.69 5.44
N TYR A 20 19.27 -3.59 4.14
CA TYR A 20 17.95 -3.77 3.55
C TYR A 20 17.42 -5.19 3.73
N LEU A 21 18.28 -6.22 3.74
CA LEU A 21 17.84 -7.60 3.99
C LEU A 21 17.33 -7.76 5.42
N VAL A 22 18.01 -7.16 6.40
CA VAL A 22 17.59 -7.17 7.82
C VAL A 22 16.27 -6.42 7.98
N ALA A 23 16.17 -5.21 7.41
CA ALA A 23 14.94 -4.41 7.44
C ALA A 23 13.77 -5.12 6.76
N ASN A 24 14.00 -5.72 5.59
CA ASN A 24 13.00 -6.50 4.87
C ASN A 24 12.57 -7.75 5.66
N TYR A 25 13.49 -8.45 6.34
CA TYR A 25 13.14 -9.60 7.16
C TYR A 25 12.14 -9.21 8.25
N PHE A 26 12.38 -8.11 8.97
CA PHE A 26 11.42 -7.60 9.94
C PHE A 26 10.09 -7.23 9.26
N CYS A 27 10.13 -6.41 8.20
CA CYS A 27 8.92 -5.94 7.52
C CYS A 27 8.07 -7.09 6.94
N SER A 28 8.68 -8.16 6.45
CA SER A 28 7.99 -9.26 5.76
C SER A 28 7.62 -10.45 6.66
N LYS A 29 8.26 -10.61 7.83
CA LYS A 29 8.04 -11.79 8.71
C LYS A 29 7.58 -11.45 10.12
N SER A 30 7.91 -10.27 10.64
CA SER A 30 7.58 -9.93 12.02
C SER A 30 6.07 -9.87 12.22
N PRO A 31 5.50 -10.50 13.28
CA PRO A 31 4.10 -10.33 13.63
C PRO A 31 3.79 -8.91 14.11
N TYR A 32 4.78 -8.03 14.23
CA TYR A 32 4.63 -6.61 14.57
C TYR A 32 4.60 -5.69 13.35
N SER A 33 4.95 -6.18 12.16
CA SER A 33 4.89 -5.40 10.93
C SER A 33 3.45 -5.17 10.48
N ILE A 34 3.15 -3.98 9.95
CA ILE A 34 1.86 -3.73 9.31
C ILE A 34 1.65 -4.61 8.07
N PHE A 35 2.73 -4.95 7.36
CA PHE A 35 2.67 -5.71 6.11
C PHE A 35 2.36 -7.20 6.33
N THR A 36 2.60 -7.74 7.53
CA THR A 36 2.17 -9.10 7.90
C THR A 36 0.76 -9.11 8.50
N ARG A 37 0.29 -7.97 9.00
CA ARG A 37 -1.03 -7.81 9.63
C ARG A 37 -2.14 -7.39 8.66
N LYS A 38 -1.79 -6.73 7.55
CA LYS A 38 -2.75 -6.20 6.59
C LYS A 38 -2.31 -6.44 5.15
N LYS A 39 -3.26 -6.84 4.30
CA LYS A 39 -3.12 -6.77 2.84
C LYS A 39 -3.14 -5.30 2.42
N ILE A 40 -2.12 -4.83 1.71
CA ILE A 40 -2.01 -3.44 1.26
C ILE A 40 -1.51 -3.45 -0.19
N CYS A 41 -2.21 -2.74 -1.07
CA CYS A 41 -1.78 -2.45 -2.44
C CYS A 41 -2.00 -0.96 -2.72
N THR A 42 -1.07 -0.30 -3.40
CA THR A 42 -1.19 1.13 -3.72
C THR A 42 -0.56 1.42 -5.07
N LYS A 43 -1.29 2.15 -5.93
CA LYS A 43 -0.85 2.57 -7.26
C LYS A 43 -1.01 4.10 -7.39
N PRO A 44 0.09 4.86 -7.59
CA PRO A 44 -0.04 6.26 -7.98
C PRO A 44 -0.68 6.36 -9.38
N THR A 45 -1.48 7.40 -9.59
CA THR A 45 -2.05 7.74 -10.90
C THR A 45 -1.65 9.17 -11.26
N PRO A 46 -1.75 9.60 -12.54
CA PRO A 46 -1.40 10.97 -12.90
C PRO A 46 -2.21 12.02 -12.11
N GLU A 47 -3.45 11.72 -11.76
CA GLU A 47 -4.37 12.61 -11.03
C GLU A 47 -4.46 12.32 -9.51
N GLY A 48 -3.71 11.34 -8.99
CA GLY A 48 -3.78 10.97 -7.59
C GLY A 48 -3.24 9.59 -7.24
N ARG A 49 -4.07 8.77 -6.57
CA ARG A 49 -3.63 7.48 -6.01
C ARG A 49 -4.80 6.57 -5.70
N ILE A 50 -4.61 5.28 -5.99
CA ILE A 50 -5.52 4.20 -5.61
C ILE A 50 -4.84 3.37 -4.52
N THR A 51 -5.55 3.07 -3.43
CA THR A 51 -5.06 2.27 -2.31
C THR A 51 -6.12 1.24 -1.90
N LEU A 52 -5.76 -0.03 -1.93
CA LEU A 52 -6.53 -1.13 -1.32
C LEU A 52 -5.85 -1.50 0.00
N MET A 53 -6.55 -1.37 1.12
CA MET A 53 -6.02 -1.71 2.45
C MET A 53 -7.04 -2.54 3.23
N GLY A 54 -6.67 -3.78 3.55
CA GLY A 54 -7.65 -4.76 4.03
C GLY A 54 -8.76 -4.87 2.98
N LYS A 55 -10.02 -4.67 3.40
CA LYS A 55 -11.20 -4.63 2.54
C LYS A 55 -11.61 -3.23 2.08
N GLU A 56 -10.84 -2.17 2.32
CA GLU A 56 -11.19 -0.80 1.90
C GLU A 56 -10.42 -0.42 0.63
N LEU A 57 -11.13 -0.17 -0.47
CA LEU A 57 -10.61 0.51 -1.65
C LEU A 57 -10.81 2.01 -1.50
N LYS A 58 -9.72 2.78 -1.55
CA LYS A 58 -9.70 4.24 -1.49
C LYS A 58 -9.11 4.78 -2.78
N ILE A 59 -9.86 5.62 -3.49
CA ILE A 59 -9.42 6.30 -4.70
C ILE A 59 -9.37 7.79 -4.40
N ARG A 60 -8.19 8.38 -4.55
CA ARG A 60 -8.00 9.83 -4.52
C ARG A 60 -7.73 10.32 -5.93
N GLN A 61 -8.55 11.22 -6.43
CA GLN A 61 -8.44 11.77 -7.79
C GLN A 61 -8.86 13.23 -7.78
N ASN A 62 -8.04 14.12 -8.35
CA ASN A 62 -8.36 15.56 -8.47
C ASN A 62 -8.80 16.23 -7.15
N GLY A 63 -8.25 15.78 -6.01
CA GLY A 63 -8.59 16.27 -4.67
C GLY A 63 -9.79 15.60 -4.01
N GLU A 64 -10.60 14.84 -4.74
CA GLU A 64 -11.72 14.06 -4.21
C GLU A 64 -11.26 12.69 -3.70
N VAL A 65 -12.00 12.13 -2.76
CA VAL A 65 -11.72 10.81 -2.17
C VAL A 65 -12.99 9.97 -2.13
N THR A 66 -12.97 8.84 -2.82
CA THR A 66 -14.01 7.80 -2.72
C THR A 66 -13.48 6.63 -1.90
N LYS A 67 -14.36 6.01 -1.11
CA LYS A 67 -14.07 4.78 -0.37
C LYS A 67 -15.16 3.75 -0.62
N THR A 68 -14.76 2.53 -0.89
CA THR A 68 -15.64 1.38 -1.10
C THR A 68 -15.15 0.21 -0.27
N VAL A 69 -16.07 -0.48 0.41
CA VAL A 69 -15.77 -1.73 1.13
C VAL A 69 -15.94 -2.89 0.16
N ILE A 70 -14.96 -3.79 0.14
CA ILE A 70 -14.95 -5.01 -0.64
C ILE A 70 -15.64 -6.11 0.16
N GLU A 71 -16.67 -6.73 -0.41
CA GLU A 71 -17.52 -7.66 0.32
C GLU A 71 -16.88 -9.04 0.41
N ASP A 72 -16.42 -9.57 -0.73
CA ASP A 72 -15.93 -10.93 -0.88
C ASP A 72 -14.61 -11.04 -1.66
N ASP A 73 -14.05 -12.25 -1.69
CA ASP A 73 -12.76 -12.51 -2.34
C ASP A 73 -12.82 -12.39 -3.87
N LYS A 74 -13.98 -12.65 -4.50
CA LYS A 74 -14.12 -12.49 -5.96
C LYS A 74 -14.07 -11.02 -6.36
N GLU A 75 -14.72 -10.17 -5.59
CA GLU A 75 -14.62 -8.72 -5.76
C GLU A 75 -13.20 -8.24 -5.48
N TYR A 76 -12.54 -8.81 -4.46
CA TYR A 76 -11.14 -8.51 -4.15
C TYR A 76 -10.20 -8.75 -5.32
N ASP A 77 -10.30 -9.95 -5.93
CA ASP A 77 -9.47 -10.33 -7.07
C ASP A 77 -9.76 -9.46 -8.29
N ARG A 78 -11.04 -9.13 -8.53
CA ARG A 78 -11.43 -8.19 -9.58
C ARG A 78 -10.80 -6.81 -9.34
N VAL A 79 -10.83 -6.31 -8.10
CA VAL A 79 -10.25 -5.00 -7.77
C VAL A 79 -8.73 -5.01 -7.95
N LEU A 80 -8.04 -6.08 -7.52
CA LEU A 80 -6.61 -6.25 -7.78
C LEU A 80 -6.30 -6.20 -9.28
N LYS A 81 -7.07 -6.91 -10.09
CA LYS A 81 -6.88 -6.94 -11.53
C LYS A 81 -7.15 -5.59 -12.18
N ASP A 82 -8.34 -5.03 -11.95
CA ASP A 82 -8.82 -3.84 -12.67
C ASP A 82 -8.08 -2.57 -12.25
N TYR A 83 -7.71 -2.44 -10.98
CA TYR A 83 -7.08 -1.23 -10.45
C TYR A 83 -5.56 -1.34 -10.27
N PHE A 84 -5.01 -2.55 -10.15
CA PHE A 84 -3.58 -2.74 -9.85
C PHE A 84 -2.85 -3.61 -10.87
N ASP A 85 -3.53 -4.18 -11.86
CA ASP A 85 -2.94 -5.06 -12.87
C ASP A 85 -2.30 -6.30 -12.24
N LEU A 86 -2.85 -6.76 -11.10
CA LEU A 86 -2.37 -7.91 -10.33
C LEU A 86 -3.38 -9.05 -10.32
N THR A 87 -2.88 -10.28 -10.44
CA THR A 87 -3.63 -11.51 -10.20
C THR A 87 -2.93 -12.31 -9.11
N VAL A 88 -3.69 -12.81 -8.14
CA VAL A 88 -3.15 -13.73 -7.13
C VAL A 88 -3.19 -15.13 -7.75
N ASN A 89 -2.02 -15.75 -7.86
CA ASN A 89 -1.88 -17.15 -8.22
C ASN A 89 -1.53 -17.91 -6.93
N ASP A 90 -2.13 -19.08 -6.75
CA ASP A 90 -1.81 -20.00 -5.64
C ASP A 90 -0.41 -20.61 -5.77
#